data_AF-A0A928MYN5-F1
#
_entry.id   AF-A0A928MYN5-F1
#
_cell.length_a   1.000
_cell.length_b   1.000
_cell.length_c   1.000
_cell.angle_alpha   90.00
_cell.angle_beta   90.00
_cell.angle_gamma   90.00
#
_symmetry.space_group_name_H-M   'P 1'
#
loop_
_entity.id
_entity.type
_entity.pdbx_description
1 polymer ?
#
loop_
_entity_poly.entity_id
_entity_poly.type
_entity_poly.pdbx_seq_one_letter_code
_entity_poly.pdbx_strand_id
1 'polypeptide(L)'
;MTNEITTAYEPIDLCACFDMIFDPPAAVIKKWEKEWEERFIANKERGYYGTELDGTLYYYNGNTRTKVTEFFSPNGQTLDKVIENLVRFAAGSTVSANNSMNC
;
A
#
# COMPACT_ATOMS: atom_id res chain seq x y z
N MET A 1 -42.65 -24.67 2.39
CA MET A 1 -42.33 -23.52 3.24
C MET A 1 -40.83 -23.51 3.43
N THR A 2 -40.11 -22.82 2.54
CA THR A 2 -38.66 -22.67 2.61
C THR A 2 -38.37 -21.44 3.47
N ASN A 3 -37.79 -21.67 4.64
CA ASN A 3 -37.31 -20.59 5.50
C ASN A 3 -36.00 -20.08 4.88
N GLU A 4 -36.11 -19.08 4.01
CA GLU A 4 -34.95 -18.31 3.56
C GLU A 4 -34.47 -17.47 4.73
N ILE A 5 -33.39 -17.91 5.38
CA ILE A 5 -32.66 -17.07 6.32
C ILE A 5 -31.88 -16.08 5.47
N THR A 6 -32.51 -14.96 5.15
CA THR A 6 -31.81 -13.79 4.59
C THR A 6 -30.99 -13.18 5.72
N THR A 7 -29.77 -13.67 5.94
CA THR A 7 -28.76 -12.93 6.72
C THR A 7 -28.35 -11.72 5.91
N ALA A 8 -29.17 -10.67 5.96
CA ALA A 8 -28.76 -9.34 5.55
C ALA A 8 -27.58 -8.96 6.46
N TYR A 9 -26.36 -9.09 5.95
CA TYR A 9 -25.21 -8.47 6.57
C TYR A 9 -25.43 -6.96 6.43
N GLU A 10 -25.91 -6.33 7.49
CA GLU A 10 -25.83 -4.88 7.59
C GLU A 10 -24.36 -4.48 7.41
N PRO A 11 -24.05 -3.53 6.52
CA PRO A 11 -22.70 -3.02 6.39
C PRO A 11 -22.22 -2.60 7.78
N ILE A 12 -21.09 -3.14 8.22
CA ILE A 12 -20.48 -2.70 9.47
C ILE A 12 -20.21 -1.21 9.31
N ASP A 13 -20.93 -0.38 10.06
CA ASP A 13 -20.65 1.03 10.16
C ASP A 13 -19.34 1.20 10.94
N LEU A 14 -18.23 1.24 10.20
CA LEU A 14 -16.90 1.42 10.76
C LEU A 14 -16.77 2.73 11.53
N CYS A 15 -17.62 3.73 11.27
CA CYS A 15 -17.66 4.99 12.01
C CYS A 15 -18.36 4.82 13.36
N ALA A 16 -19.35 3.93 13.46
CA ALA A 16 -20.01 3.61 14.74
C ALA A 16 -19.14 2.76 15.68
N CYS A 17 -18.11 2.06 15.15
CA CYS A 17 -17.22 1.24 15.98
C CYS A 17 -16.16 2.03 16.75
N PHE A 18 -15.97 3.32 16.45
CA PHE A 18 -14.88 4.12 16.99
C PHE A 18 -15.33 5.38 17.73
N ASP A 19 -16.45 5.30 18.45
CA ASP A 19 -16.77 6.29 19.47
C ASP A 19 -15.87 6.02 20.68
N MET A 20 -14.82 6.82 20.82
CA MET A 20 -13.91 6.76 21.97
C MET A 20 -14.73 7.02 23.24
N ILE A 21 -14.80 6.04 24.14
CA ILE A 21 -15.57 6.13 25.40
C ILE A 21 -15.09 7.30 26.27
N PHE A 22 -13.84 7.73 26.09
CA PHE A 22 -13.24 8.87 26.76
C PHE A 22 -12.10 9.45 25.91
N ASP A 23 -11.89 10.76 26.00
CA ASP A 23 -10.67 11.37 25.50
C ASP A 23 -9.50 11.02 26.43
N PRO A 24 -8.41 10.43 25.92
CA PRO A 24 -7.24 10.13 26.73
C PRO A 24 -6.62 11.43 27.29
N PRO A 25 -6.08 11.41 28.52
CA PRO A 25 -5.40 12.58 29.08
C PRO A 25 -4.28 13.07 28.16
N ALA A 26 -4.07 14.39 28.09
CA ALA A 26 -3.07 15.00 27.19
C ALA A 26 -1.65 14.44 27.37
N ALA A 27 -1.28 14.04 28.59
CA ALA A 27 0.01 13.40 28.88
C ALA A 27 0.14 12.01 28.21
N VAL A 28 -0.97 11.28 28.09
CA VAL A 28 -1.02 9.98 27.42
C VAL A 28 -0.91 10.17 25.90
N ILE A 29 -1.65 11.13 25.33
CA ILE A 29 -1.55 11.47 23.91
C ILE A 29 -0.11 11.84 23.54
N LYS A 30 0.51 12.75 24.30
CA LYS A 30 1.89 13.20 24.07
C LYS A 30 2.90 12.05 24.13
N LYS A 31 2.67 11.07 25.02
CA LYS A 31 3.52 9.87 25.11
C LYS A 31 3.36 9.00 23.86
N TRP A 32 2.13 8.77 23.41
CA TRP A 32 1.86 7.98 22.21
C TRP A 32 2.38 8.64 20.94
N GLU A 33 2.24 9.96 20.80
CA GLU A 33 2.82 10.73 19.68
C GLU A 33 4.34 10.53 19.62
N LYS A 34 5.02 10.65 20.75
CA LYS A 34 6.46 10.43 20.85
C LYS A 34 6.84 8.99 20.48
N GLU A 35 6.14 7.99 21.02
CA GLU A 35 6.39 6.58 20.71
C GLU A 35 6.14 6.26 19.23
N TRP A 36 5.11 6.86 18.63
CA TRP A 36 4.80 6.73 17.21
C TRP A 36 5.88 7.36 16.34
N GLU A 37 6.33 8.57 16.68
CA GLU A 37 7.37 9.29 15.96
C GLU A 37 8.72 8.57 16.02
N GLU A 38 9.10 8.05 17.20
CA GLU A 38 10.31 7.23 17.36
C GLU A 38 10.25 5.94 16.53
N ARG A 39 9.10 5.24 16.52
CA ARG A 39 8.88 4.07 15.67
C ARG A 39 8.90 4.42 14.19
N PHE A 40 8.28 5.53 13.81
CA PHE A 40 8.24 6.00 12.43
C PHE A 40 9.65 6.32 11.93
N ILE A 41 10.45 7.04 12.74
CA ILE A 41 11.85 7.34 12.44
C ILE A 41 12.68 6.04 12.33
N ALA A 42 12.52 5.12 13.28
CA ALA A 42 13.24 3.85 13.27
C ALA A 42 12.89 2.94 12.08
N ASN A 43 11.68 3.10 11.51
CA ASN A 43 11.22 2.34 10.36
C ASN A 43 11.20 3.16 9.06
N LYS A 44 11.68 4.41 9.08
CA LYS A 44 11.66 5.32 7.92
C LYS A 44 12.42 4.76 6.72
N GLU A 45 13.42 3.90 6.97
CA GLU A 45 14.23 3.22 5.97
C GLU A 45 13.83 1.76 5.74
N ARG A 46 12.90 1.22 6.53
CA ARG A 46 12.46 -0.17 6.41
C ARG A 46 11.32 -0.25 5.43
N GLY A 47 11.68 -0.46 4.17
CA GLY A 47 10.70 -0.81 3.17
C GLY A 47 9.98 -2.11 3.55
N TYR A 48 8.68 -2.17 3.31
CA TYR A 48 7.85 -3.35 3.59
C TYR A 48 6.94 -3.68 2.41
N TYR A 49 6.45 -4.91 2.36
CA TYR A 49 5.48 -5.36 1.36
C TYR A 49 4.08 -5.40 1.99
N GLY A 50 3.09 -4.83 1.30
CA GLY A 50 1.69 -4.81 1.74
C GLY A 50 0.75 -5.22 0.61
N THR A 51 -0.27 -6.01 0.93
CA THR A 51 -1.33 -6.40 -0.02
C THR A 51 -2.57 -5.56 0.26
N GLU A 52 -3.09 -4.88 -0.76
CA GLU A 52 -4.28 -4.04 -0.67
C GLU A 52 -5.57 -4.87 -0.75
N LEU A 53 -6.72 -4.22 -0.48
CA LEU A 53 -8.04 -4.86 -0.51
C LEU A 53 -8.41 -5.47 -1.87
N ASP A 54 -7.84 -4.94 -2.96
CA ASP A 54 -8.02 -5.46 -4.32
C ASP A 54 -7.10 -6.67 -4.62
N GLY A 55 -6.27 -7.09 -3.66
CA GLY A 55 -5.29 -8.16 -3.81
C GLY A 55 -3.97 -7.73 -4.46
N THR A 56 -3.80 -6.44 -4.79
CA THR A 56 -2.56 -5.95 -5.39
C THR A 56 -1.44 -5.87 -4.34
N LEU A 57 -0.27 -6.43 -4.67
CA LEU A 57 0.94 -6.33 -3.85
C LEU A 57 1.69 -5.01 -4.13
N TYR A 58 2.10 -4.32 -3.08
CA TYR A 58 2.90 -3.09 -3.14
C TYR A 58 4.14 -3.18 -2.26
N TYR A 59 5.21 -2.53 -2.71
CA TYR A 59 6.37 -2.19 -1.90
C TYR A 59 6.23 -0.76 -1.39
N TYR A 60 6.36 -0.58 -0.09
CA TYR A 60 6.25 0.68 0.62
C TYR A 60 7.62 1.06 1.15
N ASN A 61 8.09 2.27 0.85
CA ASN A 61 9.31 2.83 1.45
C ASN A 61 9.08 4.31 1.76
N GLY A 62 8.89 4.63 3.04
CA GLY A 62 8.41 5.95 3.47
C GLY A 62 7.08 6.30 2.79
N ASN A 63 7.04 7.44 2.10
CA ASN A 63 5.86 7.92 1.36
C ASN A 63 5.79 7.39 -0.08
N THR A 64 6.76 6.56 -0.49
CA THR A 64 6.78 5.98 -1.83
C THR A 64 6.04 4.65 -1.81
N ARG A 65 5.06 4.52 -2.71
CA ARG A 65 4.32 3.28 -2.97
C ARG A 65 4.61 2.79 -4.38
N THR A 66 5.20 1.61 -4.51
CA THR A 66 5.55 0.99 -5.80
C THR A 66 4.75 -0.29 -5.99
N LYS A 67 3.94 -0.38 -7.06
CA LYS A 67 3.17 -1.59 -7.38
C LYS A 67 4.12 -2.72 -7.71
N VAL A 68 4.00 -3.84 -7.02
CA VAL A 68 4.71 -5.09 -7.32
C VAL A 68 3.88 -5.83 -8.35
N THR A 69 4.04 -5.46 -9.61
CA THR A 69 3.65 -6.34 -10.72
C THR A 69 4.85 -7.21 -11.05
N GLU A 70 4.68 -8.53 -11.09
CA GLU A 70 5.63 -9.35 -11.84
C GLU A 70 5.71 -8.79 -13.26
N PHE A 71 6.91 -8.38 -13.69
CA PHE A 71 7.14 -7.93 -15.07
C PHE A 71 6.89 -9.04 -16.11
N PHE A 72 6.62 -10.26 -15.65
CA PHE A 72 6.33 -11.45 -16.42
C PHE A 72 4.85 -11.67 -16.72
N SER A 73 4.07 -10.58 -16.85
CA SER A 73 2.78 -10.68 -17.54
C SER A 73 3.00 -11.37 -18.90
N PRO A 74 2.08 -12.24 -19.38
CA PRO A 74 2.11 -12.75 -20.75
C PRO A 74 2.18 -11.63 -21.80
N ASN A 75 1.71 -10.43 -21.44
CA ASN A 75 1.74 -9.20 -22.24
C ASN A 75 2.75 -8.15 -21.69
N GLY A 76 3.62 -8.55 -20.75
CA GLY A 76 4.63 -7.71 -20.12
C GLY A 76 5.93 -7.62 -20.92
N GLN A 77 6.89 -6.83 -20.43
CA GLN A 77 8.22 -6.79 -21.02
C GLN A 77 9.03 -8.00 -20.55
N THR A 78 9.74 -8.64 -21.47
CA THR A 78 10.68 -9.71 -21.11
C THR A 78 11.79 -9.18 -20.20
N LEU A 79 12.35 -10.03 -19.35
CA LEU A 79 13.46 -9.66 -18.45
C LEU A 79 14.62 -8.99 -19.21
N ASP A 80 14.96 -9.49 -20.38
CA ASP A 80 16.00 -8.91 -21.24
C ASP A 80 15.71 -7.45 -21.61
N LYS A 81 14.44 -7.12 -21.93
CA LYS A 81 14.02 -5.74 -22.23
C LYS A 81 14.03 -4.85 -21.00
N VAL A 82 13.69 -5.40 -19.83
CA VAL A 82 13.79 -4.66 -18.57
C VAL A 82 15.26 -4.36 -18.24
N ILE A 83 16.17 -5.32 -18.43
CA ILE A 83 17.62 -5.15 -18.23
C ILE A 83 18.18 -4.13 -19.23
N GLU A 84 17.83 -4.23 -20.51
CA GLU A 84 18.23 -3.28 -21.55
C GLU A 84 17.81 -1.85 -21.19
N ASN A 85 16.57 -1.68 -20.75
CA ASN A 85 16.04 -0.38 -20.33
C ASN A 85 16.76 0.15 -19.07
N LEU A 86 17.06 -0.71 -18.10
CA LEU A 86 17.82 -0.33 -16.90
C LEU A 86 19.23 0.15 -17.27
N VAL A 87 19.93 -0.56 -18.15
CA VAL A 87 21.27 -0.18 -18.63
C VAL A 87 21.23 1.16 -19.36
N ARG A 88 20.24 1.37 -20.24
CA ARG A 88 20.04 2.66 -20.94
C ARG A 88 19.75 3.81 -19.99
N PHE A 89 18.89 3.59 -18.99
CA PHE A 89 18.60 4.57 -17.96
C PHE A 89 19.85 4.93 -17.16
N ALA A 90 20.62 3.93 -16.71
CA ALA A 90 21.88 4.14 -15.97
C ALA A 90 22.93 4.88 -16.81
N ALA A 91 22.92 4.70 -18.14
CA ALA A 91 23.77 5.42 -19.08
C ALA A 91 23.26 6.85 -19.41
N GLY A 92 22.21 7.33 -18.74
CA GLY A 92 21.65 8.68 -18.94
C GLY A 92 20.77 8.83 -20.17
N SER A 93 20.34 7.73 -20.79
CA SER A 93 19.38 7.77 -21.90
C SER A 93 17.96 7.93 -21.38
N THR A 94 17.13 8.70 -22.10
CA THR A 94 15.69 8.78 -21.82
C THR A 94 15.01 7.48 -22.22
N VAL A 95 14.53 6.72 -21.24
CA VAL A 95 13.72 5.53 -21.48
C VAL A 95 12.25 5.97 -21.47
N SER A 96 11.58 5.87 -22.62
CA SER A 96 10.14 6.11 -22.69
C SER A 96 9.43 4.98 -21.95
N ALA A 97 8.85 5.30 -20.79
CA ALA A 97 7.94 4.41 -20.11
C ALA A 97 6.64 4.37 -20.94
N ASN A 98 6.42 3.32 -21.71
CA ASN A 98 5.12 2.99 -22.28
C ASN A 98 4.19 2.47 -21.16
N ASN A 99 4.01 3.26 -20.10
CA ASN A 99 2.98 3.01 -19.11
C ASN A 99 1.77 3.84 -19.52
N SER A 100 0.89 3.25 -20.33
CA SER A 100 -0.50 3.72 -20.43
C SER A 100 -1.14 3.54 -19.06
N MET A 101 -1.00 4.55 -18.20
CA MET A 101 -1.91 4.77 -17.10
C MET A 101 -3.12 5.46 -17.72
N ASN A 102 -4.12 4.67 -18.13
CA ASN A 102 -5.45 5.24 -18.29
C ASN A 102 -6.00 5.48 -16.88
N CYS A 103 -6.18 6.76 -16.55
CA CYS A 103 -6.99 7.21 -15.44
C CYS A 103 -8.45 6.83 -15.67
#